data_AF-A0A924PB84-F1
#
_entry.id   AF-A0A924PB84-F1
#
_cell.length_a   1.000
_cell.length_b   1.000
_cell.length_c   1.000
_cell.angle_alpha   90.00
_cell.angle_beta   90.00
_cell.angle_gamma   90.00
#
_symmetry.space_group_name_H-M   'P 1'
#
loop_
_entity.id
_entity.type
_entity.pdbx_description
1 polymer ?
#
loop_
_entity_poly.entity_id
_entity_poly.type
_entity_poly.pdbx_seq_one_letter_code
_entity_poly.pdbx_strand_id
1 'polypeptide(L)'
;MARLDMAKVKTSKRIGKSSKKSLSKNFDLDDFKGVRLKKDLRLQEHDPSTALLEKEIVLKAIFEALEEGDDQAFKEILRGHFEAVSKTELAEKSGISRRTLFRMLSADSNPTLNNIAKVIKILKSS
;
A
#
# COMPACT_ATOMS: atom_id res chain seq x y z
N MET A 1 -52.96 36.47 -2.72
CA MET A 1 -51.64 36.50 -3.41
C MET A 1 -50.63 37.17 -2.48
N ALA A 2 -49.92 36.40 -1.66
CA ALA A 2 -48.82 36.90 -0.83
C ALA A 2 -47.53 36.25 -1.31
N ARG A 3 -46.60 37.05 -1.83
CA ARG A 3 -45.27 36.61 -2.26
C ARG A 3 -44.43 36.36 -1.00
N LEU A 4 -43.94 35.14 -0.83
CA LEU A 4 -42.94 34.83 0.20
C LEU A 4 -41.63 35.56 -0.15
N ASP A 5 -41.20 36.44 0.73
CA ASP A 5 -39.87 37.04 0.69
C ASP A 5 -38.81 35.95 0.93
N MET A 6 -38.05 35.65 -0.12
CA MET A 6 -36.89 34.77 -0.04
C MET A 6 -35.79 35.46 0.78
N ALA A 7 -35.63 35.04 2.03
CA ALA A 7 -34.53 35.43 2.88
C ALA A 7 -33.19 35.12 2.17
N LYS A 8 -32.36 36.16 1.99
CA LYS A 8 -30.97 36.03 1.52
C LYS A 8 -30.22 35.06 2.42
N VAL A 9 -29.99 33.86 1.92
CA VAL A 9 -29.05 32.89 2.50
C VAL A 9 -27.69 33.57 2.58
N LYS A 10 -27.25 33.89 3.80
CA LYS A 10 -25.87 34.31 4.07
C LYS A 10 -24.97 33.11 3.80
N THR A 11 -24.51 32.97 2.56
CA THR A 11 -23.49 32.00 2.20
C THR A 11 -22.22 32.31 2.98
N SER A 12 -21.68 31.24 3.58
CA SER A 12 -20.53 31.26 4.49
C SER A 12 -19.38 32.12 3.98
N LYS A 13 -18.79 32.88 4.91
CA LYS A 13 -17.61 33.73 4.77
C LYS A 13 -16.54 32.98 3.96
N ARG A 14 -16.13 33.56 2.82
CA ARG A 14 -15.05 33.03 1.98
C ARG A 14 -13.88 32.67 2.88
N ILE A 15 -13.51 31.38 2.87
CA ILE A 15 -12.31 30.85 3.50
C ILE A 15 -11.16 31.73 3.04
N GLY A 16 -10.56 32.48 3.97
CA GLY A 16 -9.37 33.27 3.72
C GLY A 16 -8.30 32.36 3.11
N LYS A 17 -7.54 32.89 2.16
CA LYS A 17 -6.43 32.19 1.52
C LYS A 17 -5.59 31.51 2.60
N SER A 18 -5.63 30.18 2.65
CA SER A 18 -4.74 29.41 3.50
C SER A 18 -3.32 29.77 3.08
N SER A 19 -2.58 30.41 3.98
CA SER A 19 -1.14 30.56 3.85
C SER A 19 -0.58 29.14 3.78
N LYS A 20 -0.27 28.67 2.56
CA LYS A 20 0.62 27.54 2.38
C LYS A 20 1.95 28.00 2.94
N LYS A 21 2.17 27.80 4.24
CA LYS A 21 3.51 27.83 4.83
C LYS A 21 4.23 26.64 4.20
N SER A 22 4.82 26.87 3.04
CA SER A 22 5.72 25.94 2.40
C SER A 22 6.87 25.73 3.39
N LEU A 23 6.84 24.61 4.09
CA LEU A 23 8.03 24.02 4.66
C LEU A 23 8.90 23.54 3.49
N SER A 24 9.39 24.45 2.65
CA SER A 24 10.61 24.19 1.91
C SER A 24 11.71 24.32 2.96
N LYS A 25 11.95 23.24 3.72
CA LYS A 25 13.29 23.06 4.27
C LYS A 25 14.21 23.20 3.07
N ASN A 26 15.14 24.15 3.13
CA ASN A 26 16.19 24.32 2.14
C ASN A 26 16.92 22.98 2.06
N PHE A 27 16.56 22.18 1.06
CA PHE A 27 17.30 20.99 0.71
C PHE A 27 18.32 21.49 -0.30
N ASP A 28 19.47 21.90 0.22
CA ASP A 28 20.60 22.30 -0.61
C ASP A 28 21.27 21.01 -1.08
N LEU A 29 21.23 20.77 -2.40
CA LEU A 29 21.89 19.61 -3.03
C LEU A 29 23.41 19.59 -2.73
N ASP A 30 23.98 20.76 -2.42
CA ASP A 30 25.38 20.96 -2.05
C ASP A 30 25.74 20.41 -0.66
N ASP A 31 24.76 20.21 0.25
CA ASP A 31 24.97 19.58 1.55
C ASP A 31 25.08 18.05 1.46
N PHE A 32 24.73 17.47 0.31
CA PHE A 32 24.81 16.02 0.11
C PHE A 32 26.26 15.59 -0.12
N LYS A 33 26.83 14.90 0.86
CA LYS A 33 28.15 14.26 0.73
C LYS A 33 28.06 13.05 -0.21
N GLY A 34 28.22 13.30 -1.51
CA GLY A 34 28.22 12.24 -2.53
C GLY A 34 29.30 11.19 -2.27
N VAL A 35 28.89 9.94 -2.07
CA VAL A 35 29.80 8.79 -2.01
C VAL A 35 30.17 8.40 -3.43
N ARG A 36 31.45 8.45 -3.78
CA ARG A 36 31.94 7.97 -5.08
C ARG A 36 32.06 6.45 -5.05
N LEU A 37 31.40 5.77 -5.97
CA LEU A 37 31.58 4.34 -6.19
C LEU A 37 32.98 4.08 -6.78
N LYS A 38 33.59 2.92 -6.47
CA LYS A 38 34.85 2.49 -7.10
C LYS A 38 34.65 2.36 -8.61
N LYS A 39 35.67 2.72 -9.41
CA LYS A 39 35.60 2.73 -10.87
C LYS A 39 35.23 1.38 -11.50
N ASP A 40 35.59 0.27 -10.84
CA ASP A 40 35.35 -1.09 -11.35
C ASP A 40 34.20 -1.82 -10.65
N LEU A 41 33.24 -1.08 -10.10
CA LEU A 41 32.10 -1.68 -9.42
C LEU A 41 31.13 -2.27 -10.45
N ARG A 42 30.99 -3.59 -10.44
CA ARG A 42 29.94 -4.29 -11.20
C ARG A 42 28.62 -4.11 -10.48
N LEU A 43 27.75 -3.24 -10.99
CA LEU A 43 26.38 -3.11 -10.51
C LEU A 43 25.59 -4.34 -10.97
N GLN A 44 24.93 -5.01 -10.03
CA GLN A 44 23.93 -6.02 -10.36
C GLN A 44 22.57 -5.35 -10.41
N GLU A 45 21.79 -5.66 -11.44
CA GLU A 45 20.38 -5.30 -11.49
C GLU A 45 19.64 -6.12 -10.44
N HIS A 46 19.12 -5.46 -9.41
CA HIS A 46 18.35 -6.09 -8.35
C HIS A 46 16.96 -5.45 -8.32
N ASP A 47 15.97 -6.17 -8.84
CA ASP A 47 14.56 -5.77 -8.71
C ASP A 47 13.95 -6.45 -7.48
N PRO A 48 13.62 -5.70 -6.40
CA PRO A 48 13.00 -6.28 -5.21
C PRO A 48 11.63 -6.92 -5.50
N SER A 49 10.99 -6.57 -6.61
CA SER A 49 9.73 -7.17 -7.04
C SER A 49 9.91 -8.65 -7.41
N THR A 50 11.10 -9.06 -7.87
CA THR A 50 11.38 -10.47 -8.27
C THR A 50 11.24 -11.44 -7.10
N ALA A 51 11.78 -11.09 -5.92
CA ALA A 51 11.64 -11.89 -4.70
C ALA A 51 10.17 -11.96 -4.24
N LEU A 52 9.40 -10.89 -4.46
CA LEU A 52 7.97 -10.85 -4.15
C LEU A 52 7.12 -11.64 -5.15
N LEU A 53 7.64 -11.96 -6.34
CA LEU A 53 6.98 -12.83 -7.32
C LEU A 53 7.22 -14.32 -7.03
N GLU A 54 8.29 -14.65 -6.30
CA GLU A 54 8.64 -16.03 -5.98
C GLU A 54 7.77 -16.58 -4.85
N LYS A 55 6.80 -17.42 -5.23
CA LYS A 55 5.73 -17.92 -4.35
C LYS A 55 6.25 -18.70 -3.14
N GLU A 56 7.31 -19.50 -3.33
CA GLU A 56 7.86 -20.32 -2.25
C GLU A 56 8.46 -19.44 -1.14
N ILE A 57 9.16 -18.37 -1.52
CA ILE A 57 9.73 -17.41 -0.57
C ILE A 57 8.61 -16.69 0.18
N VAL A 58 7.59 -16.21 -0.53
CA VAL A 58 6.46 -15.51 0.06
C VAL A 58 5.68 -16.41 1.02
N LEU A 59 5.41 -17.66 0.63
CA LEU A 59 4.73 -18.63 1.51
C LEU A 59 5.56 -18.95 2.75
N LYS A 60 6.88 -19.12 2.61
CA LYS A 60 7.76 -19.36 3.75
C LYS A 60 7.73 -18.19 4.73
N ALA A 61 7.85 -16.96 4.24
CA ALA A 61 7.80 -15.76 5.08
C ALA A 61 6.44 -15.59 5.77
N ILE A 62 5.33 -15.95 5.10
CA ILE A 62 3.99 -15.98 5.70
C ILE A 62 3.93 -16.98 6.85
N PHE A 63 4.46 -18.19 6.68
CA PHE A 63 4.45 -19.21 7.74
C PHE A 63 5.34 -18.82 8.91
N GLU A 64 6.51 -18.25 8.66
CA GLU A 64 7.41 -17.72 9.68
C GLU A 64 6.72 -16.63 10.53
N ALA A 65 6.06 -15.66 9.89
CA ALA A 65 5.28 -14.65 10.60
C ALA A 65 4.15 -15.24 11.46
N LEU A 66 3.50 -16.31 10.99
CA LEU A 66 2.47 -17.01 11.76
C LEU A 66 3.05 -17.79 12.95
N GLU A 67 4.21 -18.42 12.79
CA GLU A 67 4.91 -19.14 13.86
C GLU A 67 5.38 -18.18 14.97
N GLU A 68 5.85 -17.00 14.60
CA GLU A 68 6.25 -15.94 15.53
C GLU A 68 5.05 -15.20 16.15
N GLY A 69 3.85 -15.39 15.60
CA GLY A 69 2.63 -14.72 16.03
C GLY A 69 2.57 -13.24 15.63
N ASP A 70 3.35 -12.83 14.63
CA ASP A 70 3.37 -11.46 14.10
C ASP A 70 2.30 -11.27 13.00
N ASP A 71 1.13 -10.79 13.42
CA ASP A 71 0.03 -10.52 12.51
C ASP A 71 0.31 -9.36 11.54
N GLN A 72 1.18 -8.41 11.93
CA GLN A 72 1.53 -7.26 11.11
C GLN A 72 2.44 -7.67 9.96
N ALA A 73 3.50 -8.42 10.25
CA ALA A 73 4.38 -8.99 9.25
C ALA A 73 3.60 -9.84 8.23
N PHE A 74 2.68 -10.68 8.72
CA PHE A 74 1.80 -11.46 7.87
C PHE A 74 1.03 -10.56 6.87
N LYS A 75 0.39 -9.49 7.36
CA LYS A 75 -0.38 -8.55 6.53
C LYS A 75 0.49 -7.81 5.52
N GLU A 76 1.68 -7.38 5.92
CA GLU A 76 2.62 -6.66 5.06
C GLU A 76 3.14 -7.52 3.92
N ILE A 77 3.57 -8.76 4.22
CA ILE A 77 4.07 -9.71 3.21
C ILE A 77 2.98 -10.00 2.17
N LEU A 78 1.76 -10.28 2.64
CA LEU A 78 0.61 -10.51 1.75
C LEU A 78 0.34 -9.31 0.85
N ARG A 79 0.33 -8.11 1.43
CA ARG A 79 0.06 -6.88 0.69
C ARG A 79 1.15 -6.62 -0.36
N GLY A 80 2.42 -6.78 0.00
CA GLY A 80 3.55 -6.62 -0.93
C GLY A 80 3.46 -7.59 -2.10
N HIS A 81 3.16 -8.86 -1.84
CA HIS A 81 2.94 -9.85 -2.90
C HIS A 81 1.78 -9.46 -3.82
N PHE A 82 0.65 -9.01 -3.25
CA PHE A 82 -0.51 -8.59 -4.05
C PHE A 82 -0.32 -7.30 -4.83
N GLU A 83 0.60 -6.44 -4.42
CA GLU A 83 0.99 -5.26 -5.18
C GLU A 83 1.92 -5.61 -6.34
N ALA A 84 2.81 -6.60 -6.15
CA ALA A 84 3.70 -7.13 -7.18
C ALA A 84 2.97 -7.97 -8.24
N VAL A 85 1.91 -8.69 -7.86
CA VAL A 85 1.10 -9.49 -8.79
C VAL A 85 0.03 -8.65 -9.49
N SER A 86 -0.30 -9.01 -10.74
CA SER A 86 -1.35 -8.34 -11.53
C SER A 86 -2.70 -8.34 -10.80
N LYS A 87 -3.18 -7.14 -10.43
CA LYS A 87 -4.40 -6.89 -9.64
C LYS A 87 -5.69 -7.38 -10.30
N THR A 88 -5.68 -7.57 -11.62
CA THR A 88 -6.81 -8.10 -12.41
C THR A 88 -6.92 -9.61 -12.25
N GLU A 89 -5.84 -10.34 -12.50
CA GLU A 89 -5.80 -11.81 -12.40
C GLU A 89 -6.17 -12.29 -11.00
N LEU A 90 -5.76 -11.53 -9.99
CA LEU A 90 -5.97 -11.91 -8.61
C LEU A 90 -7.41 -11.77 -8.15
N ALA A 91 -8.11 -10.74 -8.64
CA ALA A 91 -9.53 -10.56 -8.36
C ALA A 91 -10.38 -11.67 -9.02
N GLU A 92 -10.01 -12.08 -10.23
CA GLU A 92 -10.67 -13.16 -10.96
C GLU A 92 -10.45 -14.53 -10.32
N LYS A 93 -9.19 -14.85 -9.96
CA LYS A 93 -8.83 -16.13 -9.32
C LYS A 93 -9.36 -16.26 -7.90
N SER A 94 -9.47 -15.15 -7.16
CA SER A 94 -9.87 -15.16 -5.75
C SER A 94 -11.38 -15.18 -5.53
N GLY A 95 -12.17 -14.67 -6.47
CA GLY A 95 -13.58 -14.34 -6.26
C GLY A 95 -13.81 -13.25 -5.20
N ILE A 96 -12.76 -12.53 -4.79
CA ILE A 96 -12.80 -11.44 -3.81
C ILE A 96 -12.59 -10.13 -4.57
N SER A 97 -13.48 -9.14 -4.35
CA SER A 97 -13.30 -7.83 -4.94
C SER A 97 -12.00 -7.17 -4.46
N ARG A 98 -11.28 -6.46 -5.35
CA ARG A 98 -10.03 -5.77 -5.00
C ARG A 98 -10.15 -4.92 -3.75
N ARG A 99 -11.24 -4.16 -3.62
CA ARG A 99 -11.51 -3.30 -2.47
C ARG A 99 -11.57 -4.10 -1.16
N THR A 100 -12.17 -5.30 -1.21
CA THR A 100 -12.28 -6.18 -0.05
C THR A 100 -10.93 -6.79 0.28
N LEU A 101 -10.16 -7.23 -0.72
CA LEU A 101 -8.81 -7.75 -0.55
C LEU A 101 -7.90 -6.70 0.13
N PHE A 102 -7.80 -5.48 -0.43
CA PHE A 102 -6.98 -4.43 0.16
C PHE A 102 -7.48 -4.00 1.56
N ARG A 103 -8.79 -3.95 1.79
CA ARG A 103 -9.34 -3.63 3.11
C ARG A 103 -8.96 -4.68 4.16
N MET A 104 -8.90 -5.95 3.78
CA MET A 104 -8.53 -7.05 4.68
C MET A 104 -7.03 -7.13 4.97
N LEU A 105 -6.22 -6.35 4.26
CA LEU A 105 -4.77 -6.26 4.42
C LEU A 105 -4.33 -4.88 4.90
N SER A 106 -5.28 -4.08 5.36
CA SER A 106 -4.99 -2.81 6.03
C SER A 106 -4.34 -3.10 7.38
N ALA A 107 -3.44 -2.23 7.83
CA ALA A 107 -2.79 -2.35 9.14
C ALA A 107 -3.81 -2.55 10.29
N ASP A 108 -4.89 -1.77 10.27
CA ASP A 108 -5.97 -1.80 11.29
C ASP A 108 -7.01 -2.90 11.08
N SER A 109 -6.87 -3.73 10.04
CA SER A 109 -7.87 -4.75 9.73
C SER A 109 -7.54 -6.08 10.40
N ASN A 110 -8.59 -6.77 10.85
CA ASN A 110 -8.51 -8.12 11.38
C ASN A 110 -9.20 -9.10 10.41
N PRO A 111 -8.49 -9.60 9.38
CA PRO A 111 -9.05 -10.55 8.44
C PRO A 111 -9.44 -11.85 9.14
N THR A 112 -10.59 -12.42 8.78
CA THR A 112 -11.02 -13.71 9.34
C THR A 112 -10.14 -14.86 8.84
N LEU A 113 -10.14 -15.98 9.57
CA LEU A 113 -9.46 -17.21 9.13
C LEU A 113 -9.91 -17.67 7.74
N ASN A 114 -11.19 -17.54 7.42
CA ASN A 114 -11.73 -17.89 6.09
C ASN A 114 -11.12 -17.02 4.98
N ASN A 115 -10.97 -15.73 5.25
CA ASN A 115 -10.34 -14.79 4.34
C ASN A 115 -8.87 -15.15 4.09
N ILE A 116 -8.13 -15.46 5.15
CA ILE A 116 -6.73 -15.89 5.08
C ILE A 116 -6.59 -17.19 4.29
N ALA A 117 -7.43 -18.18 4.57
CA ALA A 117 -7.42 -19.47 3.88
C ALA A 117 -7.65 -19.34 2.36
N LYS A 118 -8.57 -18.45 1.96
CA LYS A 118 -8.79 -18.14 0.54
C LYS A 118 -7.55 -17.55 -0.10
N VAL A 119 -6.90 -16.59 0.56
CA VAL A 119 -5.66 -15.97 0.09
C VAL A 119 -4.57 -17.01 -0.10
N ILE A 120 -4.26 -17.81 0.92
CA ILE A 120 -3.21 -18.83 0.86
C ILE A 120 -3.49 -19.84 -0.28
N LYS A 121 -4.74 -20.23 -0.48
CA LYS A 121 -5.14 -21.11 -1.59
C LYS A 121 -4.78 -20.50 -2.95
N ILE A 122 -4.98 -19.20 -3.14
CA ILE A 122 -4.65 -18.51 -4.40
C ILE A 122 -3.14 -18.47 -4.62
N LEU A 123 -2.37 -18.19 -3.56
CA LEU A 123 -0.90 -18.18 -3.61
C LEU A 123 -0.34 -19.54 -4.05
N LYS A 124 -0.95 -20.63 -3.58
CA LYS A 124 -0.56 -22.00 -3.93
C LYS A 124 -1.01 -22.43 -5.33
N SER A 125 -2.10 -21.85 -5.85
CA SER A 125 -2.74 -22.30 -7.10
C SER A 125 -2.44 -21.43 -8.33
N SER A 126 -1.91 -20.22 -8.14
CA SER A 126 -1.52 -19.31 -9.22
C SER A 126 -0.15 -19.65 -9.76
#